data_AF-A0AAV7VWH2-F1
#
_entry.id   AF-A0AAV7VWH2-F1
#
_cell.length_a   1.000
_cell.length_b   1.000
_cell.length_c   1.000
_cell.angle_alpha   90.00
_cell.angle_beta   90.00
_cell.angle_gamma   90.00
#
_symmetry.space_group_name_H-M   'P 1'
#
loop_
_entity.id
_entity.type
_entity.pdbx_description
1 polymer ?
#
loop_
_entity_poly.entity_id
_entity_poly.type
_entity_poly.pdbx_seq_one_letter_code
_entity_poly.pdbx_strand_id
1 'polypeptide(L)'
;MVRQGAVLWAGLALLLGAAFVSAQYYGEDEHVLVDNKCKCVKVTSRFVRSEDNPSEEILERNIRIIVPLKSRQNISDPNSPPRTKFVYKMSDLCKKCDPEEIVLGGEIVMASRSNCSASEDVCYTYDRNKCYTSDIKYTYEGQTKMLKVPLTSESCYE
;
A
#
# COMPACT_ATOMS: atom_id res chain seq x y z
N MET A 1 -7.24 -58.83 21.03
CA MET A 1 -8.15 -57.66 20.98
C MET A 1 -7.48 -56.32 21.27
N VAL A 2 -6.45 -56.23 22.14
CA VAL A 2 -5.82 -54.95 22.56
C VAL A 2 -5.07 -54.21 21.43
N ARG A 3 -4.49 -54.93 20.46
CA ARG A 3 -3.58 -54.37 19.44
C ARG A 3 -4.27 -53.56 18.33
N GLN A 4 -5.53 -53.86 18.01
CA GLN A 4 -6.29 -53.12 16.99
C GLN A 4 -6.80 -51.77 17.51
N GLY A 5 -7.21 -51.71 18.79
CA GLY A 5 -7.62 -50.45 19.42
C GLY A 5 -6.49 -49.43 19.46
N ALA A 6 -5.29 -49.83 19.88
CA ALA A 6 -4.14 -48.92 19.98
C ALA A 6 -3.74 -48.27 18.63
N VAL A 7 -3.85 -49.01 17.52
CA VAL A 7 -3.57 -48.50 16.18
C VAL A 7 -4.64 -47.49 15.73
N LEU A 8 -5.91 -47.76 16.05
CA LEU A 8 -7.01 -46.83 15.77
C LEU A 8 -6.88 -45.51 16.55
N TRP A 9 -6.49 -45.58 17.83
CA TRP A 9 -6.26 -44.38 18.65
C TRP A 9 -5.06 -43.57 18.19
N ALA A 10 -3.96 -44.23 17.78
CA ALA A 10 -2.80 -43.54 17.22
C ALA A 10 -3.15 -42.85 15.89
N GLY A 11 -3.93 -43.50 15.02
CA GLY A 11 -4.42 -42.90 13.78
C GLY A 11 -5.35 -41.71 14.02
N LEU A 12 -6.27 -41.82 14.99
CA LEU A 12 -7.17 -40.73 15.37
C LEU A 12 -6.41 -39.52 15.95
N ALA A 13 -5.40 -39.76 16.79
CA ALA A 13 -4.57 -38.70 17.35
C ALA A 13 -3.76 -37.96 16.27
N LEU A 14 -3.25 -38.70 15.28
CA LEU A 14 -2.58 -38.11 14.11
C LEU A 14 -3.52 -37.27 13.26
N LEU A 15 -4.75 -37.74 13.03
CA LEU A 15 -5.77 -36.99 12.28
C LEU A 15 -6.23 -35.73 13.01
N LEU A 16 -6.45 -35.82 14.32
CA LEU A 16 -6.81 -34.67 15.16
C LEU A 16 -5.67 -33.66 15.24
N GLY A 17 -4.43 -34.12 15.40
CA GLY A 17 -3.24 -33.26 15.37
C GLY A 17 -3.07 -32.56 14.02
N ALA A 18 -3.23 -33.27 12.91
CA ALA A 18 -3.15 -32.70 11.57
C ALA A 18 -4.25 -31.67 11.30
N ALA A 19 -5.49 -31.94 11.74
CA ALA A 19 -6.61 -31.01 11.63
C ALA A 19 -6.41 -29.75 12.49
N PHE A 20 -5.83 -29.88 13.68
CA PHE A 20 -5.54 -28.75 14.55
C PHE A 20 -4.43 -27.85 13.98
N VAL A 21 -3.37 -28.45 13.44
CA VAL A 21 -2.27 -27.73 12.79
C VAL A 21 -2.75 -27.03 11.52
N SER A 22 -3.56 -27.69 10.68
CA SER A 22 -4.09 -27.07 9.47
C SER A 22 -5.04 -25.91 9.80
N ALA A 23 -5.90 -26.06 10.81
CA ALA A 23 -6.80 -24.99 11.26
C ALA A 23 -6.06 -23.75 11.79
N GLN A 24 -4.84 -23.89 12.34
CA GLN A 24 -3.99 -22.75 12.71
C GLN A 24 -3.19 -22.18 11.52
N TYR A 25 -2.86 -23.02 10.53
CA TYR A 25 -2.08 -22.60 9.35
C TYR A 25 -2.92 -21.83 8.34
N TYR A 26 -4.24 -22.05 8.27
CA TYR A 26 -5.20 -21.19 7.55
C TYR A 26 -5.54 -19.90 8.31
N GLY A 27 -4.57 -19.35 9.04
CA GLY A 27 -4.68 -18.05 9.69
C GLY A 27 -4.67 -16.94 8.65
N GLU A 28 -5.86 -16.59 8.18
CA GLU A 28 -6.27 -15.27 7.68
C GLU A 28 -5.17 -14.42 7.03
N ASP A 29 -5.11 -14.48 5.70
CA ASP A 29 -4.19 -13.70 4.88
C ASP A 29 -4.36 -12.19 5.14
N GLU A 30 -3.27 -11.53 5.53
CA GLU A 30 -3.25 -10.08 5.70
C GLU A 30 -3.53 -9.38 4.35
N HIS A 31 -4.66 -8.70 4.23
CA HIS A 31 -5.07 -8.00 3.01
C HIS A 31 -4.54 -6.57 2.98
N VAL A 32 -3.91 -6.17 1.88
CA VAL A 32 -3.51 -4.76 1.66
C VAL A 32 -4.70 -3.96 1.15
N LEU A 33 -5.16 -3.01 1.96
CA LEU A 33 -6.26 -2.11 1.61
C LEU A 33 -5.76 -0.86 0.88
N VAL A 34 -4.61 -0.33 1.31
CA VAL A 34 -3.99 0.88 0.76
C VAL A 34 -2.49 0.68 0.66
N ASP A 35 -1.92 1.02 -0.48
CA ASP A 35 -0.48 1.16 -0.68
C ASP A 35 -0.20 2.49 -1.40
N ASN A 36 -0.14 3.58 -0.64
CA ASN A 36 0.03 4.92 -1.17
C ASN A 36 1.51 5.32 -1.21
N LYS A 37 2.10 5.32 -2.41
CA LYS A 37 3.52 5.69 -2.62
C LYS A 37 3.79 7.19 -2.48
N CYS A 38 2.81 8.03 -2.76
CA CYS A 38 2.91 9.49 -2.71
C CYS A 38 3.07 10.02 -1.27
N LYS A 39 2.33 9.47 -0.31
CA LYS A 39 2.39 9.80 1.13
C LYS A 39 3.10 8.73 1.98
N CYS A 40 3.60 7.67 1.36
CA CYS A 40 4.28 6.52 1.99
C CYS A 40 3.47 5.90 3.15
N VAL A 41 2.21 5.55 2.86
CA VAL A 41 1.30 4.92 3.81
C VAL A 41 0.88 3.55 3.30
N LYS A 42 0.98 2.53 4.15
CA LYS A 42 0.45 1.20 3.91
C LYS A 42 -0.62 0.88 4.96
N VAL A 43 -1.80 0.47 4.51
CA VAL A 43 -2.89 0.01 5.38
C VAL A 43 -3.21 -1.43 5.05
N THR A 44 -3.20 -2.28 6.06
CA THR A 44 -3.57 -3.69 5.93
C THR A 44 -4.69 -4.04 6.89
N SER A 45 -5.40 -5.14 6.60
CA SER A 45 -6.44 -5.67 7.46
C SER A 45 -6.44 -7.19 7.47
N ARG A 46 -6.82 -7.76 8.61
CA ARG A 46 -7.02 -9.20 8.81
C ARG A 46 -8.13 -9.38 9.83
N PHE A 47 -8.94 -10.44 9.72
CA PHE A 47 -9.72 -10.85 10.89
C PHE A 47 -8.85 -11.75 11.77
N VAL A 48 -9.11 -11.70 13.06
CA VAL A 48 -8.44 -12.51 14.06
C VAL A 48 -9.51 -12.98 15.02
N ARG A 49 -9.52 -14.27 15.35
CA ARG A 49 -10.44 -14.79 16.36
C ARG A 49 -10.15 -14.14 17.70
N SER A 50 -11.20 -13.69 18.40
CA SER A 50 -11.06 -13.13 19.73
C SER A 50 -10.51 -14.19 20.70
N GLU A 51 -9.49 -13.82 21.49
CA GLU A 51 -8.94 -14.70 22.52
C GLU A 51 -9.96 -14.96 23.64
N ASP A 52 -10.82 -13.97 23.93
CA ASP A 52 -11.80 -14.02 25.01
C ASP A 52 -13.08 -14.76 24.62
N ASN A 53 -13.50 -14.67 23.34
CA ASN A 53 -14.70 -15.32 22.83
C ASN A 53 -14.46 -15.96 21.46
N PRO A 54 -14.36 -17.30 21.37
CA PRO A 54 -14.07 -17.98 20.11
C PRO A 54 -15.20 -17.90 19.07
N SER A 55 -16.39 -17.38 19.43
CA SER A 55 -17.49 -17.11 18.49
C SER A 55 -17.44 -15.71 17.88
N GLU A 56 -16.48 -14.87 18.28
CA GLU A 56 -16.30 -13.52 17.77
C GLU A 56 -15.01 -13.38 16.94
N GLU A 57 -15.10 -12.59 15.88
CA GLU A 57 -13.96 -12.22 15.03
C GLU A 57 -13.69 -10.72 15.15
N ILE A 58 -12.43 -10.37 15.34
CA ILE A 58 -11.93 -9.00 15.49
C ILE A 58 -11.32 -8.59 14.16
N LEU A 59 -11.81 -7.48 13.59
CA LEU A 59 -11.18 -6.88 12.42
C LEU A 59 -10.00 -6.00 12.85
N GLU A 60 -8.79 -6.49 12.68
CA GLU A 60 -7.57 -5.70 12.87
C GLU A 60 -7.29 -4.85 11.63
N ARG A 61 -6.90 -3.59 11.85
CA ARG A 61 -6.40 -2.69 10.81
C ARG A 61 -5.06 -2.11 11.21
N ASN A 62 -4.02 -2.49 10.49
CA ASN A 62 -2.67 -1.99 10.72
C ASN A 62 -2.37 -0.84 9.76
N ILE A 63 -1.92 0.30 10.31
CA ILE A 63 -1.58 1.49 9.54
C ILE A 63 -0.10 1.79 9.75
N ARG A 64 0.69 1.69 8.68
CA ARG A 64 2.11 2.03 8.67
C ARG A 64 2.33 3.33 7.89
N ILE A 65 2.96 4.31 8.55
CA ILE A 65 3.29 5.61 7.96
C ILE A 65 4.80 5.81 8.05
N ILE A 66 5.44 6.19 6.94
CA ILE A 66 6.85 6.60 6.91
C ILE A 66 6.92 8.12 6.70
N VAL A 67 7.48 8.84 7.67
CA VAL A 67 7.59 10.30 7.65
C VAL A 67 8.97 10.73 7.13
N PRO A 68 9.06 11.37 5.96
CA PRO A 68 10.33 11.82 5.41
C PRO A 68 10.77 13.16 6.03
N LEU A 69 11.68 13.10 7.01
CA LEU A 69 12.10 14.28 7.79
C LEU A 69 12.86 15.34 6.98
N LYS A 70 13.36 15.00 5.79
CA LYS A 70 14.12 15.90 4.91
C LYS A 70 13.36 16.29 3.64
N SER A 71 12.09 15.88 3.50
CA SER A 71 11.33 16.24 2.30
C SER A 71 10.93 17.71 2.30
N ARG A 72 10.73 18.20 1.08
CA ARG A 72 10.37 19.57 0.77
C ARG A 72 8.84 19.70 0.73
N GLN A 73 8.30 20.91 0.86
CA GLN A 73 6.85 21.12 0.73
C GLN A 73 6.36 20.75 -0.66
N ASN A 74 7.08 21.18 -1.70
CA ASN A 74 6.91 20.71 -3.06
C ASN A 74 8.13 19.85 -3.42
N ILE A 75 7.95 18.53 -3.55
CA ILE A 75 9.05 17.62 -3.82
C ILE A 75 9.67 17.82 -5.22
N SER A 76 8.92 18.43 -6.15
CA SER A 76 9.42 18.76 -7.49
C SER A 76 10.19 20.08 -7.53
N ASP A 77 10.03 20.94 -6.51
CA ASP A 77 10.75 22.20 -6.39
C ASP A 77 11.82 22.10 -5.29
N PRO A 78 13.12 22.01 -5.66
CA PRO A 78 14.21 21.89 -4.70
C PRO A 78 14.37 23.13 -3.81
N ASN A 79 13.83 24.28 -4.23
CA ASN A 79 13.91 25.54 -3.48
C ASN A 79 12.80 25.70 -2.45
N SER A 80 11.76 24.85 -2.50
CA SER A 80 10.67 24.94 -1.54
C SER A 80 11.15 24.66 -0.11
N PRO A 81 10.53 25.25 0.93
CA PRO A 81 10.99 25.04 2.30
C PRO A 81 10.81 23.58 2.74
N PRO A 82 11.56 23.13 3.77
CA PRO A 82 11.34 21.81 4.36
C PRO A 82 9.90 21.65 4.87
N ARG A 83 9.36 20.45 4.72
CA ARG A 83 8.02 20.11 5.21
C ARG A 83 8.08 19.75 6.70
N THR A 84 7.30 20.47 7.51
CA THR A 84 7.19 20.24 8.96
C THR A 84 5.84 19.66 9.38
N LYS A 85 4.82 19.74 8.50
CA LYS A 85 3.46 19.26 8.77
C LYS A 85 3.05 18.19 7.75
N PHE A 86 2.62 17.05 8.28
CA PHE A 86 2.16 15.89 7.52
C PHE A 86 0.73 15.58 7.93
N VAL A 87 -0.21 15.56 6.96
CA VAL A 87 -1.63 15.34 7.22
C VAL A 87 -2.12 14.17 6.39
N TYR A 88 -2.59 13.14 7.08
CA TYR A 88 -3.07 11.91 6.49
C TYR A 88 -4.57 11.79 6.76
N LYS A 89 -5.38 11.91 5.70
CA LYS A 89 -6.83 11.68 5.75
C LYS A 89 -7.11 10.31 5.16
N MET A 90 -7.71 9.41 5.93
CA MET A 90 -8.01 8.06 5.46
C MET A 90 -8.95 8.09 4.24
N SER A 91 -9.89 9.03 4.21
CA SER A 91 -10.76 9.26 3.06
C SER A 91 -10.02 9.59 1.78
N ASP A 92 -8.85 10.24 1.85
CA ASP A 92 -8.03 10.56 0.67
C ASP A 92 -7.14 9.37 0.29
N LEU A 93 -6.58 8.69 1.30
CA LEU A 93 -5.71 7.52 1.09
C LEU A 93 -6.44 6.32 0.46
N CYS A 94 -7.72 6.15 0.77
CA CYS A 94 -8.55 5.05 0.26
C CYS A 94 -9.26 5.36 -1.07
N LYS A 95 -9.06 6.54 -1.67
CA LYS A 95 -9.67 6.86 -2.98
C LYS A 95 -9.10 5.95 -4.06
N LYS A 96 -9.99 5.48 -4.94
CA LYS A 96 -9.65 4.70 -6.14
C LYS A 96 -10.12 5.49 -7.35
N CYS A 97 -9.20 6.22 -7.94
CA CYS A 97 -9.48 7.12 -9.07
C CYS A 97 -9.36 6.43 -10.42
N ASP A 98 -8.73 5.26 -10.48
CA ASP A 98 -8.61 4.49 -11.70
C ASP A 98 -10.00 3.91 -12.05
N PRO A 99 -10.50 4.16 -13.27
CA PRO A 99 -11.76 3.60 -13.70
C PRO A 99 -11.62 2.09 -13.91
N GLU A 100 -12.70 1.36 -13.64
CA GLU A 100 -12.74 -0.10 -13.70
C GLU A 100 -13.83 -0.54 -14.69
N GLU A 101 -13.55 -1.59 -15.46
CA GLU A 101 -14.52 -2.21 -16.35
C GLU A 101 -15.49 -3.05 -15.54
N ILE A 102 -16.80 -2.78 -15.68
CA ILE A 102 -17.85 -3.58 -15.06
C ILE A 102 -18.82 -4.07 -16.14
N VAL A 103 -19.34 -5.28 -15.94
CA VAL A 103 -20.34 -5.87 -16.85
C VAL A 103 -21.73 -5.58 -16.32
N LEU A 104 -22.54 -4.87 -17.09
CA LEU A 104 -23.95 -4.60 -16.80
C LEU A 104 -24.80 -5.12 -17.95
N GLY A 105 -25.64 -6.13 -17.68
CA GLY A 105 -26.58 -6.65 -18.69
C GLY A 105 -25.91 -7.27 -19.93
N GLY A 106 -24.64 -7.68 -19.84
CA GLY A 106 -23.88 -8.23 -20.97
C GLY A 106 -23.02 -7.21 -21.73
N GLU A 107 -23.08 -5.93 -21.36
CA GLU A 107 -22.23 -4.87 -21.90
C GLU A 107 -21.11 -4.49 -20.92
N ILE A 108 -19.92 -4.20 -21.45
CA ILE A 108 -18.77 -3.73 -20.66
C ILE A 108 -18.83 -2.21 -20.61
N VAL A 109 -18.91 -1.63 -19.42
CA VAL A 109 -18.91 -0.19 -19.21
C VAL A 109 -17.78 0.22 -18.27
N MET A 110 -17.19 1.39 -18.53
CA MET A 110 -16.19 2.00 -17.65
C MET A 110 -16.87 2.76 -16.53
N ALA A 111 -16.66 2.31 -15.29
CA ALA A 111 -17.20 2.95 -14.11
C ALA A 111 -16.09 3.56 -13.25
N SER A 112 -16.32 4.78 -12.78
CA SER A 112 -15.49 5.36 -11.72
C SER A 112 -16.08 5.00 -10.35
N ARG A 113 -15.24 4.50 -9.44
CA ARG A 113 -15.65 4.11 -8.09
C ARG A 113 -15.60 5.26 -7.08
N SER A 114 -14.96 6.37 -7.42
CA SER A 114 -14.86 7.53 -6.52
C SER A 114 -14.86 8.86 -7.25
N ASN A 115 -15.29 9.91 -6.54
CA ASN A 115 -15.27 11.27 -7.06
C ASN A 115 -13.87 11.87 -6.93
N CYS A 116 -13.01 11.58 -7.91
CA CYS A 116 -11.67 12.14 -7.99
C CYS A 116 -11.69 13.42 -8.83
N SER A 117 -11.49 14.56 -8.17
CA SER A 117 -11.11 15.79 -8.84
C SER A 117 -9.66 15.69 -9.30
N ALA A 118 -9.32 16.32 -10.43
CA ALA A 118 -7.94 16.45 -10.93
C ALA A 118 -7.02 17.31 -10.03
N SER A 119 -7.37 17.50 -8.75
CA SER A 119 -6.52 18.15 -7.78
C SER A 119 -5.31 17.25 -7.53
N GLU A 120 -4.13 17.69 -7.96
CA GLU A 120 -2.87 17.00 -7.72
C GLU A 120 -2.67 16.80 -6.22
N ASP A 121 -2.70 15.54 -5.78
CA ASP A 121 -2.38 15.20 -4.40
C ASP A 121 -0.94 15.61 -4.11
N VAL A 122 -0.76 16.41 -3.07
CA VAL A 122 0.59 16.83 -2.65
C VAL A 122 1.33 15.64 -2.05
N CYS A 123 2.36 15.18 -2.77
CA CYS A 123 3.21 14.07 -2.33
C CYS A 123 4.24 14.49 -1.29
N TYR A 124 4.54 13.55 -0.40
CA TYR A 124 5.52 13.70 0.69
C TYR A 124 6.82 12.98 0.36
N THR A 125 6.75 11.92 -0.45
CA THR A 125 7.87 11.10 -0.87
C THR A 125 7.94 10.99 -2.39
N TYR A 126 9.14 10.77 -2.92
CA TYR A 126 9.33 10.37 -4.31
C TYR A 126 8.88 8.92 -4.51
N ASP A 127 8.27 8.64 -5.66
CA ASP A 127 8.04 7.27 -6.12
C ASP A 127 9.32 6.74 -6.78
N ARG A 128 9.82 5.59 -6.31
CA ARG A 128 11.04 4.97 -6.85
C ARG A 128 10.92 4.61 -8.33
N ASN A 129 9.70 4.40 -8.82
CA ASN A 129 9.44 4.01 -10.20
C ASN A 129 9.14 5.20 -11.11
N LYS A 130 9.22 6.44 -10.62
CA LYS A 130 8.96 7.65 -11.41
C LYS A 130 10.18 8.56 -11.44
N CYS A 131 10.50 9.07 -12.62
CA CYS A 131 11.54 10.08 -12.79
C CYS A 131 11.03 11.46 -12.37
N TYR A 132 11.72 12.09 -11.41
CA TYR A 132 11.49 13.48 -11.02
C TYR A 132 12.64 14.34 -11.53
N THR A 133 12.32 15.47 -12.15
CA THR A 133 13.32 16.40 -12.71
C THR A 133 13.04 17.83 -12.28
N SER A 134 14.06 18.68 -12.35
CA SER A 134 13.97 20.11 -12.12
C SER A 134 14.75 20.86 -13.18
N ASP A 135 14.28 22.05 -13.55
CA ASP A 135 14.95 22.90 -14.53
C ASP A 135 15.86 23.91 -13.83
N ILE A 136 17.16 23.87 -14.14
CA ILE A 136 18.15 24.81 -13.62
C ILE A 136 18.64 25.75 -14.71
N LYS A 137 18.74 27.04 -14.36
CA LYS A 137 19.29 28.07 -15.25
C LYS A 137 20.81 28.05 -15.14
N TYR A 138 21.47 27.94 -16.27
CA TYR A 138 22.92 27.98 -16.36
C TYR A 138 23.34 28.97 -17.46
N THR A 139 24.40 29.73 -17.20
CA THR A 139 24.93 30.71 -18.16
C THR A 139 26.23 30.18 -18.76
N TYR A 140 26.27 30.10 -20.08
CA TYR A 140 27.43 29.65 -20.86
C TYR A 140 27.64 30.60 -22.03
N GLU A 141 28.86 31.11 -22.20
CA GLU A 141 29.21 32.06 -23.28
C GLU A 141 28.25 33.27 -23.38
N GLY A 142 27.77 33.77 -22.22
CA GLY A 142 26.83 34.90 -22.15
C GLY A 142 25.38 34.55 -22.48
N GLN A 143 25.06 33.31 -22.87
CA GLN A 143 23.70 32.84 -23.09
C GLN A 143 23.17 32.10 -21.85
N THR A 144 21.96 32.41 -21.41
CA THR A 144 21.27 31.64 -20.36
C THR A 144 20.52 30.49 -20.99
N LYS A 145 20.89 29.26 -20.63
CA LYS A 145 20.26 28.01 -21.07
C LYS A 145 19.54 27.35 -19.89
N MET A 146 18.52 26.58 -20.23
CA MET A 146 17.77 25.76 -19.28
C MET A 146 18.25 24.32 -19.40
N LEU A 147 18.73 23.75 -18.30
CA LEU A 147 19.16 22.37 -18.23
C LEU A 147 18.20 21.61 -17.30
N LYS A 148 17.70 20.47 -17.76
CA LYS A 148 16.88 19.57 -16.95
C LYS A 148 17.78 18.63 -16.17
N VAL A 149 17.67 18.64 -14.85
CA VAL A 149 18.46 17.78 -13.94
C VAL A 149 17.56 16.76 -13.24
N PRO A 150 18.02 15.51 -13.06
CA PRO A 150 17.28 14.50 -12.32
C PRO A 150 17.36 14.77 -10.81
N LEU A 151 16.18 14.80 -10.16
CA LEU A 151 16.06 14.77 -8.70
C LEU A 151 16.18 13.35 -8.16
N THR A 152 15.81 12.34 -8.97
CA THR A 152 15.90 10.91 -8.65
C THR A 152 16.69 10.18 -9.74
N SER A 153 18.03 10.21 -9.65
CA SER A 153 18.91 9.69 -10.71
C SER A 153 18.67 8.22 -11.07
N GLU A 154 18.39 7.37 -10.09
CA GLU A 154 18.20 5.92 -10.31
C GLU A 154 16.99 5.58 -11.19
N SER A 155 16.00 6.46 -11.25
CA SER A 155 14.73 6.22 -11.95
C SER A 155 14.62 7.01 -13.27
N CYS A 156 15.69 7.68 -13.70
CA CYS A 156 15.70 8.63 -14.83
C CYS A 156 16.62 8.18 -15.98
N TYR A 157 16.86 6.88 -16.11
CA TYR A 157 17.54 6.31 -17.28
C TYR A 157 16.55 6.15 -18.45
N GLU A 158 17.05 6.34 -19.68
CA GLU A 158 16.31 6.10 -20.93
C GLU A 158 16.32 4.62 -21.34
#